data_AF-A0A1G7R7X4-F1
#
_entry.id   AF-A0A1G7R7X4-F1
#
_cell.length_a   1.000
_cell.length_b   1.000
_cell.length_c   1.000
_cell.angle_alpha   90.00
_cell.angle_beta   90.00
_cell.angle_gamma   90.00
#
_symmetry.space_group_name_H-M   'P 1'
#
loop_
_entity.id
_entity.type
_entity.pdbx_description
1 polymer ?
#
loop_
_entity_poly.entity_id
_entity_poly.type
_entity_poly.pdbx_seq_one_letter_code
_entity_poly.pdbx_strand_id
1 'polypeptide(L)'
;MTEIDRGKLASLAGFATPAVLLVLTVVALVDNTFGWQGGAYVVAFFWVALGSALAGGLVRAVAPGPWRSAGSGMALAGATGVAFFVVLVAAFLWAISTFTP
;
A
#
# COMPACT_ATOMS: atom_id res chain seq x y z
N MET A 1 0.63 -23.47 -18.97
CA MET A 1 0.09 -22.43 -18.07
C MET A 1 -1.09 -21.78 -18.76
N THR A 2 -2.28 -21.89 -18.20
CA THR A 2 -3.52 -21.38 -18.82
C THR A 2 -3.61 -19.85 -18.68
N GLU A 3 -4.46 -19.18 -19.46
CA GLU A 3 -4.71 -17.74 -19.29
C GLU A 3 -5.22 -17.39 -17.88
N ILE A 4 -5.97 -18.30 -17.26
CA ILE A 4 -6.45 -18.17 -15.88
C ILE A 4 -5.29 -18.14 -14.89
N ASP A 5 -4.28 -19.00 -15.07
CA ASP A 5 -3.09 -19.03 -14.21
C ASP A 5 -2.28 -17.74 -14.34
N ARG A 6 -2.12 -17.22 -15.56
CA ARG A 6 -1.44 -15.94 -15.81
C ARG A 6 -2.17 -14.78 -15.16
N GLY A 7 -3.49 -14.73 -15.24
CA GLY A 7 -4.30 -13.71 -14.58
C GLY A 7 -4.19 -13.74 -13.06
N LYS A 8 -4.18 -14.94 -12.45
CA LYS A 8 -4.00 -15.10 -10.99
C LYS A 8 -2.61 -14.67 -10.54
N LEU A 9 -1.55 -15.08 -11.24
CA LEU A 9 -0.19 -14.66 -10.92
C LEU A 9 0.00 -13.15 -11.09
N ALA A 10 -0.57 -12.55 -12.14
CA ALA A 10 -0.54 -11.12 -12.33
C ALA A 10 -1.24 -10.38 -11.18
N SER A 11 -2.40 -10.86 -10.72
CA SER A 11 -3.08 -10.32 -9.54
C SER A 11 -2.26 -10.44 -8.27
N LEU A 12 -1.61 -11.59 -8.05
CA LEU A 12 -0.77 -11.82 -6.88
C LEU A 12 0.45 -10.90 -6.89
N ALA A 13 1.12 -10.77 -8.04
CA ALA A 13 2.25 -9.87 -8.20
C ALA A 13 1.83 -8.41 -7.98
N GLY A 14 0.70 -8.02 -8.57
CA GLY A 14 0.12 -6.69 -8.36
C GLY A 14 -0.21 -6.39 -6.90
N PHE A 15 -0.65 -7.38 -6.12
CA PHE A 15 -0.86 -7.21 -4.69
C PHE A 15 0.46 -7.21 -3.90
N ALA A 16 1.36 -8.15 -4.20
CA ALA A 16 2.58 -8.39 -3.45
C ALA A 16 3.55 -7.23 -3.55
N THR A 17 3.70 -6.60 -4.73
CA THR A 17 4.62 -5.47 -4.92
C THR A 17 4.36 -4.30 -3.95
N PRO A 18 3.15 -3.70 -3.92
CA PRO A 18 2.85 -2.65 -2.97
C PRO A 18 2.78 -3.14 -1.53
N ALA A 19 2.30 -4.36 -1.27
CA ALA A 19 2.29 -4.91 0.09
C ALA A 19 3.70 -5.02 0.68
N VAL A 20 4.67 -5.53 -0.08
CA VAL A 20 6.07 -5.60 0.33
C VAL A 20 6.66 -4.20 0.54
N LEU A 21 6.38 -3.24 -0.35
CA LEU A 21 6.85 -1.86 -0.16
C LEU A 21 6.28 -1.21 1.11
N LEU A 22 5.01 -1.45 1.42
CA LEU A 22 4.39 -0.97 2.67
C LEU A 22 5.02 -1.64 3.90
N VAL A 23 5.29 -2.94 3.85
CA VAL A 23 5.98 -3.64 4.95
C VAL A 23 7.41 -3.12 5.11
N LEU A 24 8.15 -2.96 4.02
CA LEU A 24 9.53 -2.45 4.07
C LEU A 24 9.61 -1.02 4.60
N THR A 25 8.64 -0.16 4.30
CA THR A 25 8.60 1.20 4.86
C THR A 25 8.36 1.18 6.36
N VAL A 26 7.53 0.26 6.87
CA VAL A 26 7.34 0.06 8.32
C VAL A 26 8.60 -0.49 8.97
N VAL A 27 9.23 -1.51 8.38
CA VAL A 27 10.49 -2.07 8.90
C VAL A 27 11.57 -0.99 8.94
N ALA A 28 11.71 -0.20 7.86
CA ALA A 28 12.67 0.88 7.79
C ALA A 28 12.43 1.99 8.84
N LEU A 29 11.17 2.24 9.21
CA LEU A 29 10.82 3.14 10.31
C LEU A 29 11.27 2.59 11.66
N VAL A 30 11.04 1.30 11.91
CA VAL A 30 11.38 0.64 13.19
C VAL A 30 12.89 0.53 13.37
N ASP A 31 13.60 0.11 12.34
CA ASP A 31 15.05 -0.10 12.39
C ASP A 31 15.84 1.19 12.08
N ASN A 32 15.15 2.28 11.76
CA ASN A 32 15.75 3.55 11.30
C ASN A 32 16.82 3.34 10.21
N THR A 33 16.58 2.40 9.30
CA THR A 33 17.60 1.81 8.40
C THR A 33 18.29 2.86 7.52
N PHE A 34 17.57 3.90 7.14
CA PHE A 34 18.07 4.94 6.23
C PHE A 34 18.38 6.27 6.96
N GLY A 35 18.25 6.31 8.29
CA GLY A 35 18.49 7.51 9.09
C GLY A 35 17.52 8.66 8.79
N TRP A 36 16.37 8.39 8.16
CA TRP A 36 15.39 9.45 7.87
C TRP A 36 14.65 9.84 9.14
N GLN A 37 14.15 11.08 9.17
CA GLN A 37 13.24 11.48 10.23
C GLN A 37 12.00 10.58 10.21
N GLY A 38 11.49 10.19 11.38
CA GLY A 38 10.33 9.30 11.50
C GLY A 38 9.14 9.70 10.61
N GLY A 39 8.86 11.02 10.53
CA GLY A 39 7.81 11.56 9.67
C GLY A 39 8.01 11.30 8.17
N ALA A 40 9.25 11.19 7.68
CA ALA A 40 9.52 10.89 6.28
C ALA A 40 9.09 9.47 5.90
N TYR A 41 9.25 8.49 6.79
CA TYR A 41 8.75 7.13 6.57
C TYR A 41 7.22 7.07 6.55
N VAL A 42 6.57 7.87 7.40
CA VAL A 42 5.10 7.98 7.41
C VAL A 42 4.58 8.58 6.10
N VAL A 43 5.24 9.63 5.60
CA VAL A 43 4.93 10.23 4.30
C VAL A 43 5.17 9.23 3.16
N ALA A 44 6.27 8.48 3.19
CA ALA A 44 6.56 7.44 2.20
C ALA A 44 5.49 6.33 2.20
N PHE A 45 5.11 5.83 3.38
CA PHE A 45 4.04 4.85 3.52
C PHE A 45 2.73 5.34 2.91
N PHE A 46 2.34 6.59 3.22
CA PHE A 46 1.12 7.18 2.68
C PHE A 46 1.14 7.27 1.16
N TRP A 47 2.23 7.77 0.57
CA TRP A 47 2.36 7.87 -0.88
C TRP A 47 2.44 6.52 -1.59
N VAL A 48 3.07 5.51 -0.98
CA VAL A 48 3.05 4.14 -1.50
C VAL A 48 1.63 3.59 -1.48
N ALA A 49 0.89 3.75 -0.38
CA ALA A 49 -0.47 3.24 -0.25
C ALA A 49 -1.42 3.92 -1.26
N LEU A 50 -1.44 5.26 -1.26
CA LEU A 50 -2.28 6.06 -2.16
C LEU A 50 -1.89 5.85 -3.62
N GLY A 51 -0.59 5.92 -3.91
CA GLY A 51 -0.05 5.71 -5.25
C GLY A 51 -0.40 4.33 -5.79
N SER A 52 -0.32 3.28 -4.96
CA SER A 52 -0.68 1.91 -5.38
C SER A 52 -2.18 1.75 -5.62
N ALA A 53 -3.02 2.41 -4.81
CA ALA A 53 -4.46 2.42 -5.01
C ALA A 53 -4.83 3.04 -6.37
N LEU A 54 -4.28 4.23 -6.65
CA LEU A 54 -4.53 4.96 -7.88
C LEU A 54 -3.90 4.28 -9.11
N ALA A 55 -2.63 3.88 -9.01
CA ALA A 55 -1.93 3.18 -10.08
C ALA A 55 -2.58 1.82 -10.39
N GLY A 56 -3.05 1.09 -9.37
CA GLY A 56 -3.81 -0.15 -9.57
C GLY A 56 -5.10 0.08 -10.35
N GLY A 57 -5.84 1.14 -10.01
CA GLY A 57 -7.03 1.57 -10.77
C GLY A 57 -6.70 1.90 -12.23
N LEU A 58 -5.61 2.64 -12.47
CA LEU A 58 -5.14 2.98 -13.80
C LEU A 58 -4.74 1.72 -14.59
N VAL A 59 -3.88 0.88 -14.02
CA VAL A 59 -3.44 -0.39 -14.63
C VAL A 59 -4.64 -1.26 -14.98
N ARG A 60 -5.64 -1.36 -14.11
CA ARG A 60 -6.87 -2.11 -14.42
C ARG A 60 -7.62 -1.54 -15.61
N ALA A 61 -7.65 -0.21 -15.77
CA ALA A 61 -8.35 0.46 -16.86
C ALA A 61 -7.63 0.28 -18.21
N VAL A 62 -6.32 0.57 -18.26
CA VAL A 62 -5.54 0.65 -19.51
C VAL A 62 -4.75 -0.60 -19.88
N ALA A 63 -4.44 -1.50 -18.94
CA ALA A 63 -3.58 -2.63 -19.26
C ALA A 63 -4.25 -3.65 -20.19
N PRO A 64 -3.49 -4.30 -21.08
CA PRO A 64 -4.00 -5.37 -21.94
C PRO A 64 -4.38 -6.63 -21.13
N GLY A 65 -5.40 -7.35 -21.60
CA GLY A 65 -6.05 -8.53 -21.02
C GLY A 65 -5.45 -9.11 -19.72
N PRO A 66 -4.37 -9.89 -19.78
CA PRO A 66 -3.83 -10.64 -18.64
C PRO A 66 -3.25 -9.76 -17.52
N TRP A 67 -2.92 -8.49 -17.79
CA TRP A 67 -2.34 -7.56 -16.82
C TRP A 67 -3.39 -6.72 -16.07
N ARG A 68 -4.65 -6.72 -16.52
CA ARG A 68 -5.73 -6.01 -15.81
C ARG A 68 -5.95 -6.52 -14.40
N SER A 69 -5.74 -7.82 -14.16
CA SER A 69 -5.86 -8.43 -12.85
C SER A 69 -4.77 -7.98 -11.88
N ALA A 70 -3.57 -7.64 -12.37
CA ALA A 70 -2.52 -7.01 -11.57
C ALA A 70 -2.97 -5.66 -11.00
N GLY A 71 -3.69 -4.87 -11.80
CA GLY A 71 -4.28 -3.61 -11.36
C GLY A 71 -5.25 -3.78 -10.18
N SER A 72 -6.09 -4.82 -10.20
CA SER A 72 -6.97 -5.13 -9.06
C SER A 72 -6.19 -5.49 -7.79
N GLY A 73 -5.12 -6.28 -7.92
CA GLY A 73 -4.25 -6.62 -6.79
C GLY A 73 -3.56 -5.39 -6.20
N MET A 74 -3.02 -4.52 -7.05
CA MET A 74 -2.40 -3.25 -6.64
C MET A 74 -3.41 -2.33 -5.93
N ALA A 75 -4.59 -2.18 -6.53
CA ALA A 75 -5.65 -1.34 -5.98
C ALA A 75 -6.09 -1.82 -4.60
N LEU A 76 -6.24 -3.14 -4.41
CA LEU A 76 -6.62 -3.73 -3.13
C LEU A 76 -5.57 -3.53 -2.05
N ALA A 77 -4.30 -3.77 -2.37
CA ALA A 77 -3.19 -3.55 -1.44
C ALA A 77 -3.07 -2.08 -1.04
N GLY A 78 -3.11 -1.17 -2.02
CA GLY A 78 -3.07 0.26 -1.79
C GLY A 78 -4.25 0.76 -0.95
N ALA A 79 -5.47 0.35 -1.28
CA ALA A 79 -6.68 0.72 -0.54
C ALA A 79 -6.63 0.22 0.92
N THR A 80 -6.16 -1.02 1.13
CA THR A 80 -5.94 -1.56 2.48
C THR A 80 -4.90 -0.73 3.24
N GLY A 81 -3.80 -0.35 2.61
CA GLY A 81 -2.78 0.51 3.21
C GLY A 81 -3.31 1.89 3.59
N VAL A 82 -4.13 2.51 2.73
CA VAL A 82 -4.78 3.80 3.02
C VAL A 82 -5.76 3.67 4.18
N ALA A 83 -6.60 2.63 4.18
CA ALA A 83 -7.53 2.39 5.27
C ALA A 83 -6.80 2.20 6.61
N PHE A 84 -5.72 1.41 6.61
CA PHE A 84 -4.88 1.21 7.79
C PHE A 84 -4.26 2.52 8.29
N PHE A 85 -3.73 3.35 7.38
CA PHE A 85 -3.22 4.68 7.72
C PHE A 85 -4.29 5.56 8.38
N VAL A 86 -5.50 5.61 7.81
CA VAL A 86 -6.62 6.38 8.37
C VAL A 86 -6.96 5.91 9.78
N VAL A 87 -7.00 4.59 10.01
CA VAL A 87 -7.24 4.02 11.34
C VAL A 87 -6.14 4.42 12.33
N LEU A 88 -4.87 4.38 11.94
CA LEU A 88 -3.76 4.80 12.80
C LEU A 88 -3.83 6.29 13.15
N VAL A 89 -4.12 7.15 12.18
CA VAL A 89 -4.28 8.60 12.42
C VAL A 89 -5.46 8.85 13.35
N ALA A 90 -6.60 8.19 13.13
CA ALA A 90 -7.77 8.32 14.00
C ALA A 90 -7.46 7.86 15.43
N ALA A 91 -6.78 6.72 15.59
CA ALA A 91 -6.36 6.21 16.90
C ALA A 91 -5.39 7.17 17.61
N PHE A 92 -4.45 7.75 16.87
CA PHE A 92 -3.50 8.73 17.40
C PHE A 92 -4.20 10.03 17.86
N LEU A 93 -5.10 10.57 17.04
CA LEU A 93 -5.89 11.76 17.40
C LEU A 93 -6.79 11.49 18.61
N TRP A 94 -7.43 10.32 18.65
CA TRP A 94 -8.23 9.89 19.79
C TRP A 94 -7.40 9.78 21.07
N ALA A 95 -6.22 9.15 20.98
CA ALA A 95 -5.29 9.06 22.10
C ALA A 95 -4.88 10.45 22.59
N ILE A 96 -4.43 11.35 21.71
CA ILE A 96 -4.07 12.73 22.10
C ILE A 96 -5.25 13.39 22.81
N SER A 97 -6.45 13.38 22.23
CA SER A 97 -7.63 14.04 22.82
C SER A 97 -8.03 13.49 24.18
N THR A 98 -7.67 12.23 24.47
CA THR A 98 -7.98 11.56 25.74
C THR A 98 -6.87 11.78 26.78
N PHE A 99 -5.61 11.90 26.35
CA PHE A 99 -4.43 11.99 27.21
C PHE A 99 -3.89 13.41 27.39
N THR A 100 -4.41 14.43 26.70
CA THR A 100 -4.18 15.84 27.06
C THR A 100 -5.02 16.22 28.27
N PRO A 101 -4.42 16.51 29.45
CA PRO A 101 -5.13 17.04 30.61
C PRO A 101 -5.67 18.46 30.37
#